data_AF-A0A2M6XBG7-F1
#
_entry.id   AF-A0A2M6XBG7-F1
#
_cell.length_a   1.000
_cell.length_b   1.000
_cell.length_c   1.000
_cell.angle_alpha   90.00
_cell.angle_beta   90.00
_cell.angle_gamma   90.00
#
_symmetry.space_group_name_H-M   'P 1'
#
loop_
_entity.id
_entity.type
_entity.pdbx_description
1 polymer ?
#
loop_
_entity_poly.entity_id
_entity_poly.type
_entity_poly.pdbx_seq_one_letter_code
_entity_poly.pdbx_strand_id
1 'polypeptide(L)'
;QGPLAKLDQRLKQSQQAVKQAIQQHYALASFKLEIVGCRIREYTLRLSAATKLAWISMIKPAEKATNFLARAIKAVRIGSATFYTNLFDPNPTTIANIILEEVGPDYAIISWRTNHYTYNNKVNYGETTSWGSEAWGENGQKYHVVRIDNLKPNTKYLFEVMSQNKNYVFDAYWSFETME
;
A
#
# COMPACT_ATOMS: atom_id res chain seq x y z
N GLN A 1 2.85 -54.76 47.59
CA GLN A 1 2.81 -54.10 46.28
C GLN A 1 2.69 -55.19 45.21
N GLY A 2 1.57 -55.22 44.47
CA GLY A 2 1.24 -56.35 43.59
C GLY A 2 1.89 -56.30 42.20
N PRO A 3 1.94 -57.44 41.48
CA PRO A 3 2.59 -57.55 40.17
C PRO A 3 2.05 -56.55 39.11
N LEU A 4 0.76 -56.20 39.19
CA LEU A 4 0.13 -55.24 38.27
C LEU A 4 0.71 -53.81 38.37
N ALA A 5 0.99 -53.33 39.59
CA ALA A 5 1.52 -51.98 39.79
C ALA A 5 2.96 -51.86 39.24
N LYS A 6 3.73 -52.95 39.31
CA LYS A 6 5.09 -53.03 38.77
C LYS A 6 5.11 -53.05 37.24
N LEU A 7 4.09 -53.66 36.62
CA LEU A 7 3.87 -53.64 35.17
C LEU A 7 3.48 -52.24 34.68
N ASP A 8 2.56 -51.55 35.37
CA ASP A 8 2.15 -50.19 35.00
C ASP A 8 3.30 -49.18 35.11
N GLN A 9 4.15 -49.31 36.14
CA GLN A 9 5.34 -48.47 36.28
C GLN A 9 6.36 -48.71 35.15
N ARG A 10 6.57 -49.97 34.75
CA ARG A 10 7.45 -50.31 33.62
C ARG A 10 6.90 -49.79 32.29
N LEU A 11 5.58 -49.83 32.10
CA LEU A 11 4.92 -49.29 30.92
C LEU A 11 5.08 -47.76 30.84
N LYS A 12 4.92 -47.05 31.96
CA LYS A 12 5.14 -45.58 32.00
C LYS A 12 6.59 -45.21 31.71
N GLN A 13 7.54 -45.97 32.27
CA GLN A 13 8.97 -45.76 32.01
C GLN A 13 9.34 -46.02 30.54
N SER A 14 8.80 -47.09 29.93
CA SER A 14 9.05 -47.38 28.51
C SER A 14 8.43 -46.33 27.60
N GLN A 15 7.21 -45.86 27.89
CA GLN A 15 6.57 -44.77 27.16
C GLN A 15 7.37 -43.46 27.26
N GLN A 16 7.93 -43.16 28.43
CA GLN A 16 8.74 -41.95 28.62
C GLN A 16 10.09 -42.04 27.91
N ALA A 17 10.73 -43.21 27.93
CA ALA A 17 11.96 -43.46 27.17
C ALA A 17 11.73 -43.33 25.65
N VAL A 18 10.61 -43.87 25.14
CA VAL A 18 10.22 -43.72 23.73
C VAL A 18 9.98 -42.25 23.36
N LYS A 19 9.28 -41.49 24.22
CA LYS A 19 9.09 -40.04 24.00
C LYS A 19 10.41 -39.27 23.94
N GLN A 20 11.35 -39.57 24.84
CA GLN A 20 12.66 -38.92 24.85
C GLN A 20 13.48 -39.27 23.61
N ALA A 21 13.47 -40.53 23.17
CA ALA A 21 14.18 -40.96 21.96
C ALA A 21 13.61 -40.28 20.70
N ILE A 22 12.28 -40.18 20.60
CA ILE A 22 11.60 -39.46 19.51
C ILE A 22 12.00 -37.98 19.52
N GLN A 23 12.01 -37.33 20.69
CA GLN A 23 12.37 -35.92 20.82
C GLN A 23 13.84 -35.65 20.46
N GLN A 24 14.76 -36.54 20.83
CA GLN A 24 16.17 -36.47 20.41
C GLN A 24 16.33 -36.66 18.89
N HIS A 25 15.57 -37.57 18.29
CA HIS A 25 15.58 -37.76 16.83
C HIS A 25 15.11 -36.51 16.08
N TYR A 26 14.02 -35.88 16.53
CA TYR A 26 13.53 -34.61 15.94
C TYR A 26 14.53 -33.46 16.13
N ALA A 27 15.20 -33.35 17.28
CA ALA A 27 16.21 -32.32 17.51
C ALA A 27 17.42 -32.47 16.57
N LEU A 28 17.92 -33.69 16.38
CA LEU A 28 19.01 -33.97 15.43
C LEU A 28 18.61 -33.74 13.97
N ALA A 29 17.37 -34.08 13.61
CA ALA A 29 16.82 -33.81 12.27
C ALA A 29 16.69 -32.30 12.01
N SER A 30 16.19 -31.54 12.98
CA SER A 30 16.08 -30.07 12.92
C SER A 30 17.45 -29.41 12.75
N PHE A 31 18.45 -29.84 13.53
CA PHE A 31 19.81 -29.33 13.45
C PHE A 31 20.48 -29.64 12.09
N LYS A 32 20.25 -30.84 11.54
CA LYS A 32 20.75 -31.20 10.19
C LYS A 32 20.09 -30.35 9.09
N LEU A 33 18.79 -30.07 9.21
CA LEU A 33 18.05 -29.18 8.30
C LEU A 33 18.55 -27.73 8.36
N GLU A 34 18.87 -27.22 9.56
CA GLU A 34 19.45 -25.89 9.72
C GLU A 34 20.84 -25.77 9.10
N ILE A 35 21.70 -26.79 9.22
CA ILE A 35 23.03 -26.81 8.59
C ILE A 35 22.91 -26.84 7.06
N VAL A 36 22.02 -27.66 6.51
CA VAL A 36 21.75 -27.70 5.06
C VAL A 36 21.19 -26.36 4.58
N GLY A 37 20.27 -25.76 5.33
CA GLY A 37 19.72 -24.42 5.04
C GLY A 37 20.76 -23.30 5.11
N CYS A 38 21.71 -23.36 6.05
CA CYS A 38 22.85 -22.43 6.11
C CYS A 38 23.80 -22.62 4.92
N ARG A 39 24.08 -23.86 4.53
CA ARG A 39 24.97 -24.14 3.40
C ARG A 39 24.36 -23.71 2.06
N ILE A 40 23.06 -23.90 1.87
CA ILE A 40 22.32 -23.40 0.69
C ILE A 40 22.33 -21.87 0.66
N ARG A 41 22.12 -21.19 1.80
CA ARG A 41 22.20 -19.72 1.88
C ARG A 41 23.59 -19.20 1.47
N GLU A 42 24.65 -19.86 1.90
CA GLU A 42 26.02 -19.49 1.54
C GLU A 42 26.32 -19.68 0.03
N TYR A 43 25.80 -20.74 -0.60
CA TYR A 43 25.90 -20.95 -2.05
C TYR A 43 25.07 -19.92 -2.85
N THR A 44 23.88 -19.55 -2.40
CA THR A 44 23.06 -18.49 -3.06
C THR A 44 23.68 -17.10 -2.95
N LEU A 45 24.41 -16.81 -1.87
CA LEU A 45 25.15 -15.55 -1.72
C LEU A 45 26.40 -15.49 -2.60
N ARG A 46 27.04 -16.64 -2.87
CA ARG A 46 28.25 -16.77 -3.71
C ARG A 46 28.00 -16.96 -5.20
N LEU A 47 26.78 -17.30 -5.62
CA LEU A 47 26.33 -17.19 -7.03
C LEU A 47 26.16 -15.74 -7.51
N SER A 48 26.66 -14.78 -6.73
CA SER A 48 27.33 -13.55 -7.15
C SER A 48 26.45 -12.49 -7.83
N ALA A 49 26.86 -11.23 -7.64
CA ALA A 49 26.27 -10.07 -8.30
C ALA A 49 26.05 -10.28 -9.83
N ALA A 50 26.81 -11.13 -10.51
CA ALA A 50 26.63 -11.45 -11.93
C ALA A 50 25.28 -12.12 -12.26
N THR A 51 24.77 -13.05 -11.43
CA THR A 51 23.44 -13.66 -11.67
C THR A 51 22.32 -12.67 -11.36
N LYS A 52 22.48 -11.86 -10.30
CA LYS A 52 21.58 -10.75 -9.97
C LYS A 52 21.57 -9.70 -11.08
N LEU A 53 22.72 -9.35 -11.65
CA LEU A 53 22.87 -8.39 -12.75
C LEU A 53 22.34 -8.96 -14.07
N ALA A 54 22.53 -10.25 -14.35
CA ALA A 54 21.97 -10.93 -15.51
C ALA A 54 20.44 -11.04 -15.42
N TRP A 55 19.89 -11.39 -14.26
CA TRP A 55 18.46 -11.39 -14.00
C TRP A 55 17.87 -9.99 -14.15
N ILE A 56 18.55 -8.98 -13.57
CA ILE A 56 18.21 -7.56 -13.71
C ILE A 56 18.25 -7.11 -15.18
N SER A 57 19.27 -7.49 -15.96
CA SER A 57 19.40 -7.08 -17.36
C SER A 57 18.36 -7.74 -18.26
N MET A 58 17.90 -8.95 -17.92
CA MET A 58 16.84 -9.65 -18.64
C MET A 58 15.43 -9.14 -18.29
N ILE A 59 15.16 -8.82 -17.02
CA ILE A 59 13.79 -8.54 -16.55
C ILE A 59 13.46 -7.04 -16.53
N LYS A 60 14.41 -6.16 -16.19
CA LYS A 60 14.14 -4.71 -16.18
C LYS A 60 13.63 -4.17 -17.52
N PRO A 61 14.12 -4.63 -18.70
CA PRO A 61 13.55 -4.22 -19.98
C PRO A 61 12.09 -4.64 -20.13
N ALA A 62 11.74 -5.86 -19.70
CA ALA A 62 10.38 -6.37 -19.75
C ALA A 62 9.45 -5.61 -18.79
N GLU A 63 9.87 -5.35 -17.55
CA GLU A 63 9.13 -4.50 -16.60
C GLU A 63 8.95 -3.07 -17.11
N LYS A 64 10.00 -2.50 -17.73
CA LYS A 64 9.90 -1.17 -18.33
C LYS A 64 8.92 -1.16 -19.51
N ALA A 65 8.93 -2.21 -20.34
CA ALA A 65 8.01 -2.36 -21.47
C ALA A 65 6.56 -2.58 -21.02
N THR A 66 6.31 -3.42 -20.02
CA THR A 66 4.97 -3.62 -19.45
C THR A 66 4.48 -2.34 -18.79
N ASN A 67 5.32 -1.61 -18.06
CA ASN A 67 4.99 -0.31 -17.51
C ASN A 67 4.69 0.73 -18.61
N PHE A 68 5.44 0.73 -19.71
CA PHE A 68 5.16 1.59 -20.86
C PHE A 68 3.79 1.28 -21.48
N LEU A 69 3.50 0.01 -21.76
CA LEU A 69 2.21 -0.41 -22.32
C LEU A 69 1.05 -0.11 -21.37
N ALA A 70 1.21 -0.37 -20.08
CA ALA A 70 0.20 -0.03 -19.07
C ALA A 70 -0.08 1.48 -19.04
N ARG A 71 0.96 2.33 -19.11
CA ARG A 71 0.81 3.79 -19.19
C ARG A 71 0.13 4.23 -20.48
N ALA A 72 0.48 3.63 -21.62
CA ALA A 72 -0.11 3.94 -22.91
C ALA A 72 -1.61 3.57 -22.94
N ILE A 73 -1.98 2.37 -22.47
CA ILE A 73 -3.37 1.93 -22.38
C ILE A 73 -4.16 2.83 -21.42
N LYS A 74 -3.59 3.18 -20.24
CA LYS A 74 -4.19 4.15 -19.31
C LYS A 74 -4.45 5.48 -20.00
N ALA A 75 -3.47 6.01 -20.73
CA ALA A 75 -3.62 7.28 -21.46
C ALA A 75 -4.68 7.22 -22.56
N VAL A 76 -4.75 6.15 -23.36
CA VAL A 76 -5.78 5.98 -24.40
C VAL A 76 -7.19 5.88 -23.79
N ARG A 77 -7.34 5.14 -22.68
CA ARG A 77 -8.63 5.02 -21.97
C ARG A 77 -9.09 6.37 -21.41
N ILE A 78 -8.21 7.08 -20.71
CA ILE A 78 -8.54 8.38 -20.13
C ILE A 78 -8.80 9.38 -21.25
N GLY A 79 -7.92 9.45 -22.26
CA GLY A 79 -8.06 10.36 -23.39
C GLY A 79 -9.37 10.15 -24.15
N SER A 80 -9.73 8.90 -24.46
CA SER A 80 -11.01 8.61 -25.12
C SER A 80 -12.20 8.97 -24.22
N ALA A 81 -12.21 8.59 -22.93
CA ALA A 81 -13.29 8.93 -22.01
C ALA A 81 -13.45 10.45 -21.81
N THR A 82 -12.34 11.19 -21.66
CA THR A 82 -12.34 12.65 -21.57
C THR A 82 -12.85 13.28 -22.86
N PHE A 83 -12.45 12.77 -24.03
CA PHE A 83 -12.98 13.21 -25.31
C PHE A 83 -14.49 12.98 -25.42
N TYR A 84 -14.96 11.78 -25.04
CA TYR A 84 -16.39 11.46 -25.02
C TYR A 84 -17.17 12.40 -24.09
N THR A 85 -16.69 12.62 -22.86
CA THR A 85 -17.38 13.52 -21.90
C THR A 85 -17.42 14.96 -22.38
N ASN A 86 -16.36 15.46 -23.01
CA ASN A 86 -16.33 16.85 -23.49
C ASN A 86 -17.28 17.09 -24.68
N LEU A 87 -17.45 16.10 -25.55
CA LEU A 87 -18.28 16.23 -26.76
C LEU A 87 -19.73 15.77 -26.60
N PHE A 88 -19.98 14.75 -25.79
CA PHE A 88 -21.27 14.04 -25.81
C PHE A 88 -21.93 13.90 -24.43
N ASP A 89 -21.23 14.15 -23.32
CA ASP A 89 -21.85 14.12 -22.00
C ASP A 89 -22.40 15.52 -21.64
N PRO A 90 -23.73 15.68 -21.48
CA PRO A 90 -24.33 16.95 -21.11
C PRO A 90 -24.21 17.25 -19.61
N ASN A 91 -23.87 16.27 -18.77
CA ASN A 91 -23.81 16.48 -17.32
C ASN A 91 -22.60 17.35 -16.96
N PRO A 92 -22.74 18.31 -16.03
CA PRO A 92 -21.60 19.05 -15.53
C PRO A 92 -20.69 18.13 -14.71
N THR A 93 -19.41 18.50 -14.60
CA THR A 93 -18.51 17.81 -13.68
C THR A 93 -18.86 18.21 -12.26
N THR A 94 -19.04 17.21 -11.39
CA THR A 94 -19.40 17.37 -9.98
C THR A 94 -18.39 16.66 -9.09
N ILE A 95 -18.19 17.22 -7.89
CA ILE A 95 -17.46 16.59 -6.78
C ILE A 95 -18.48 15.97 -5.82
N ALA A 96 -18.14 14.82 -5.24
CA ALA A 96 -18.94 14.14 -4.23
C ALA A 96 -18.05 13.33 -3.27
N ASN A 97 -18.62 12.91 -2.15
CA ASN A 97 -18.00 12.02 -1.16
C ASN A 97 -16.64 12.52 -0.66
N ILE A 98 -16.60 13.77 -0.20
CA ILE A 98 -15.41 14.34 0.42
C ILE A 98 -15.25 13.71 1.80
N ILE A 99 -14.11 13.06 2.03
CA ILE A 99 -13.81 12.30 3.23
C ILE A 99 -12.43 12.72 3.72
N LEU A 100 -12.34 12.99 5.02
CA LEU A 100 -11.08 13.09 5.73
C LEU A 100 -10.68 11.68 6.17
N GLU A 101 -9.80 11.04 5.40
CA GLU A 101 -9.43 9.64 5.62
C GLU A 101 -8.58 9.48 6.88
N GLU A 102 -7.66 10.42 7.12
CA GLU A 102 -6.76 10.40 8.25
C GLU A 102 -6.32 11.82 8.59
N VAL A 103 -6.12 12.09 9.87
CA VAL A 103 -5.48 13.32 10.36
C VAL A 103 -4.42 12.91 11.36
N GLY A 104 -3.19 13.38 11.16
CA GLY A 104 -2.10 13.25 12.10
C GLY A 104 -1.73 14.60 12.72
N PRO A 105 -0.62 14.66 13.47
CA PRO A 105 -0.14 15.90 14.07
C PRO A 105 0.40 16.88 13.01
N ASP A 106 0.99 16.38 11.93
CA ASP A 106 1.63 17.19 10.89
C ASP A 106 1.12 16.87 9.48
N TYR A 107 0.03 16.09 9.35
CA TYR A 107 -0.55 15.74 8.06
C TYR A 107 -2.07 15.53 8.09
N ALA A 108 -2.66 15.55 6.91
CA ALA A 108 -4.02 15.08 6.68
C ALA A 108 -4.10 14.35 5.33
N ILE A 109 -4.99 13.36 5.23
CA ILE A 109 -5.32 12.65 4.00
C ILE A 109 -6.78 12.91 3.68
N ILE A 110 -7.02 13.49 2.51
CA ILE A 110 -8.36 13.88 2.04
C ILE A 110 -8.65 13.14 0.75
N SER A 111 -9.84 12.59 0.63
CA SER A 111 -10.31 11.96 -0.60
C SER A 111 -11.66 12.47 -1.06
N TRP A 112 -11.88 12.38 -2.36
CA TRP A 112 -13.16 12.72 -2.98
C TRP A 112 -13.36 11.97 -4.30
N ARG A 113 -14.58 12.05 -4.83
CA ARG A 113 -14.97 11.47 -6.10
C ARG A 113 -15.49 12.52 -7.07
N THR A 114 -15.35 12.22 -8.35
CA THR A 114 -15.88 13.00 -9.46
C THR A 114 -16.62 12.08 -10.43
N ASN A 115 -17.66 12.61 -11.09
CA ASN A 115 -18.41 11.85 -12.09
C ASN A 115 -17.62 11.66 -13.40
N HIS A 116 -16.68 12.55 -13.72
CA HIS A 116 -15.80 12.48 -14.88
C HIS A 116 -14.33 12.26 -14.52
N TYR A 117 -13.52 11.87 -15.51
CA TYR A 117 -12.07 11.93 -15.36
C TYR A 117 -11.64 13.39 -15.32
N THR A 118 -10.88 13.77 -14.29
CA THR A 118 -10.50 15.17 -14.06
C THR A 118 -8.98 15.36 -14.02
N TYR A 119 -8.57 16.60 -14.28
CA TYR A 119 -7.23 17.13 -14.19
C TYR A 119 -7.19 18.30 -13.21
N ASN A 120 -5.99 18.81 -12.93
CA ASN A 120 -5.76 19.91 -11.99
C ASN A 120 -6.42 19.65 -10.63
N ASN A 121 -6.33 18.40 -10.17
CA ASN A 121 -6.91 17.95 -8.91
C ASN A 121 -6.02 18.45 -7.77
N LYS A 122 -6.57 19.24 -6.86
CA LYS A 122 -5.81 19.79 -5.75
C LYS A 122 -6.67 20.09 -4.54
N VAL A 123 -6.01 20.23 -3.40
CA VAL A 123 -6.58 20.76 -2.16
C VAL A 123 -5.91 22.09 -1.88
N ASN A 124 -6.68 23.18 -1.83
CA ASN A 124 -6.18 24.44 -1.30
C ASN A 124 -6.51 24.48 0.19
N TYR A 125 -5.57 24.91 1.03
CA TYR A 125 -5.73 24.87 2.48
C TYR A 125 -5.03 26.05 3.17
N GLY A 126 -5.42 26.30 4.42
CA GLY A 126 -4.81 27.32 5.25
C GLY A 126 -5.50 27.47 6.61
N GLU A 127 -4.87 28.19 7.53
CA GLU A 127 -5.47 28.55 8.83
C GLU A 127 -6.63 29.55 8.69
N THR A 128 -6.76 30.18 7.51
CA THR A 128 -7.81 31.14 7.15
C THR A 128 -8.34 30.88 5.73
N THR A 129 -9.42 31.55 5.35
CA THR A 129 -10.05 31.46 4.02
C THR A 129 -9.26 32.13 2.89
N SER A 130 -8.09 32.72 3.18
CA SER A 130 -7.22 33.26 2.12
C SER A 130 -6.37 32.19 1.45
N TRP A 131 -6.58 30.90 1.78
CA TRP A 131 -6.00 29.72 1.13
C TRP A 131 -4.51 29.90 0.80
N GLY A 132 -3.65 29.70 1.80
CA GLY A 132 -2.23 30.04 1.71
C GLY A 132 -1.34 28.96 1.09
N SER A 133 -1.86 27.75 0.85
CA SER A 133 -1.08 26.62 0.36
C SER A 133 -1.94 25.66 -0.47
N GLU A 134 -1.27 24.85 -1.30
CA GLU A 134 -1.92 23.86 -2.15
C GLU A 134 -1.19 22.51 -2.13
N ALA A 135 -1.96 21.42 -2.20
CA ALA A 135 -1.47 20.06 -2.35
C ALA A 135 -2.10 19.42 -3.59
N TRP A 136 -1.28 18.80 -4.43
CA TRP A 136 -1.71 18.28 -5.74
C TRP A 136 -2.02 16.79 -5.69
N GLY A 137 -3.10 16.38 -6.35
CA GLY A 137 -3.49 14.99 -6.58
C GLY A 137 -3.13 14.51 -7.98
N GLU A 138 -3.25 13.20 -8.21
CA GLU A 138 -3.04 12.65 -9.56
C GLU A 138 -4.16 13.07 -10.52
N ASN A 139 -3.81 13.14 -11.81
CA ASN A 139 -4.72 13.45 -12.90
C ASN A 139 -5.25 12.18 -13.57
N GLY A 140 -6.38 12.32 -14.27
CA GLY A 140 -6.93 11.25 -15.10
C GLY A 140 -7.56 10.12 -14.30
N GLN A 141 -8.18 10.45 -13.18
CA GLN A 141 -8.91 9.52 -12.32
C GLN A 141 -10.22 10.15 -11.84
N LYS A 142 -11.11 9.30 -11.31
CA LYS A 142 -12.42 9.71 -10.76
C LYS A 142 -12.46 9.68 -9.24
N TYR A 143 -11.54 8.96 -8.62
CA TYR A 143 -11.34 8.93 -7.18
C TYR A 143 -9.97 9.52 -6.89
N HIS A 144 -9.93 10.46 -5.97
CA HIS A 144 -8.78 11.30 -5.67
C HIS A 144 -8.42 11.13 -4.21
N VAL A 145 -7.13 11.03 -3.94
CA VAL A 145 -6.57 11.02 -2.59
C VAL A 145 -5.41 12.00 -2.60
N VAL A 146 -5.43 12.95 -1.68
CA VAL A 146 -4.38 13.96 -1.51
C VAL A 146 -3.94 13.95 -0.07
N ARG A 147 -2.62 13.80 0.10
CA ARG A 147 -1.96 13.98 1.38
C ARG A 147 -1.42 15.40 1.47
N ILE A 148 -1.70 16.06 2.59
CA ILE A 148 -1.14 17.34 2.98
C ILE A 148 -0.14 17.06 4.10
N ASP A 149 1.08 17.58 3.95
CA ASP A 149 2.18 17.41 4.92
C ASP A 149 2.62 18.76 5.48
N ASN A 150 3.50 18.73 6.50
CA ASN A 150 4.09 19.89 7.15
C ASN A 150 3.05 20.83 7.80
N LEU A 151 1.99 20.25 8.36
CA LEU A 151 0.99 20.99 9.13
C LEU A 151 1.51 21.23 10.56
N LYS A 152 1.00 22.28 11.20
CA LYS A 152 1.25 22.52 12.62
C LYS A 152 0.36 21.58 13.45
N PRO A 153 0.85 20.96 14.52
CA PRO A 153 0.03 20.23 15.48
C PRO A 153 -1.02 21.11 16.15
N ASN A 154 -2.11 20.51 16.63
CA ASN A 154 -3.19 21.17 17.34
C ASN A 154 -3.64 22.49 16.67
N THR A 155 -3.81 22.46 15.35
CA THR A 155 -4.09 23.63 14.52
C THR A 155 -5.28 23.34 13.61
N LYS A 156 -6.26 24.25 13.64
CA LYS A 156 -7.40 24.19 12.73
C LYS A 156 -7.01 24.69 11.34
N TYR A 157 -7.27 23.87 10.34
CA TYR A 157 -7.15 24.20 8.93
C TYR A 157 -8.53 24.22 8.27
N LEU A 158 -8.73 25.20 7.40
CA LEU A 158 -9.79 25.18 6.41
C LEU A 158 -9.21 24.58 5.13
N PHE A 159 -10.06 23.96 4.31
CA PHE A 159 -9.68 23.56 2.96
C PHE A 159 -10.84 23.60 1.95
N GLU A 160 -10.45 23.58 0.68
CA GLU A 160 -11.31 23.30 -0.46
C GLU A 160 -10.67 22.26 -1.38
N VAL A 161 -11.49 21.42 -1.98
CA VAL A 161 -11.07 20.47 -3.02
C VAL A 161 -11.42 21.04 -4.39
N MET A 162 -10.54 20.85 -5.36
CA MET A 162 -10.73 21.30 -6.74
C MET A 162 -10.46 20.17 -7.72
N SER A 163 -11.23 20.17 -8.81
CA SER A 163 -11.04 19.30 -9.96
C SER A 163 -11.47 20.01 -11.23
N GLN A 164 -10.90 19.60 -12.37
CA GLN A 164 -11.25 20.18 -13.66
C GLN A 164 -11.50 19.11 -14.72
N ASN A 165 -12.59 19.27 -15.48
CA ASN A 165 -12.75 18.66 -16.80
C ASN A 165 -13.20 19.77 -17.77
N LYS A 166 -14.39 19.65 -18.37
CA LYS A 166 -14.98 20.71 -19.21
C LYS A 166 -15.14 22.03 -18.44
N ASN A 167 -15.59 21.92 -17.19
CA ASN A 167 -15.71 23.01 -16.24
C ASN A 167 -14.69 22.84 -15.10
N TYR A 168 -14.33 23.97 -14.49
CA TYR A 168 -13.75 23.97 -13.16
C TYR A 168 -14.85 23.71 -12.13
N VAL A 169 -14.54 22.90 -11.14
CA VAL A 169 -15.45 22.55 -10.05
C VAL A 169 -14.64 22.51 -8.75
N PHE A 170 -15.21 23.06 -7.70
CA PHE A 170 -14.63 23.07 -6.38
C PHE A 170 -15.73 22.85 -5.33
N ASP A 171 -15.33 22.38 -4.16
CA ASP A 171 -16.16 22.29 -2.97
C ASP A 171 -15.33 22.79 -1.78
N ALA A 172 -15.86 23.77 -1.06
CA ALA A 172 -15.11 24.62 -0.15
C ALA A 172 -15.73 24.68 1.25
N TYR A 173 -15.04 25.37 2.16
CA TYR A 173 -15.44 25.56 3.56
C TYR A 173 -15.43 24.30 4.41
N TRP A 174 -14.63 23.31 4.03
CA TRP A 174 -14.33 22.16 4.88
C TRP A 174 -13.28 22.54 5.91
N SER A 175 -13.26 21.85 7.04
CA SER A 175 -12.25 22.07 8.08
C SER A 175 -11.84 20.79 8.77
N PHE A 176 -10.60 20.75 9.23
CA PHE A 176 -10.09 19.74 10.14
C PHE A 176 -9.14 20.37 11.15
N GLU A 177 -8.81 19.63 12.20
CA GLU A 177 -7.86 20.04 13.23
C GLU A 177 -6.83 18.93 13.38
N THR A 178 -5.55 19.29 13.28
CA THR A 178 -4.44 18.35 13.46
C THR A 178 -4.36 17.85 14.89
N MET A 179 -3.80 16.65 15.06
CA MET A 179 -3.58 16.07 16.38
C MET A 179 -2.45 16.80 17.13
N GLU A 180 -2.33 16.53 18.43
CA GLU A 180 -1.22 16.99 19.27
C GLU A 180 0.12 16.32 18.91
#